data_AF-A0A1A5YCY8-F1
#
_entry.id   AF-A0A1A5YCY8-F1
#
_cell.length_a   1.000
_cell.length_b   1.000
_cell.length_c   1.000
_cell.angle_alpha   90.00
_cell.angle_beta   90.00
_cell.angle_gamma   90.00
#
_symmetry.space_group_name_H-M   'P 1'
#
loop_
_entity.id
_entity.type
_entity.pdbx_description
1 polymer ?
#
loop_
_entity_poly.entity_id
_entity_poly.type
_entity_poly.pdbx_seq_one_letter_code
_entity_poly.pdbx_strand_id
1 'polypeptide(L)'
;MRKLIFTCMSFILLSALWATPAFASFKDVDSNPRYAWAKASVDEMNKRGVLTGYPDGTFKPAEAVTKAQFTVMIYRLFPLLRHPEPQAIPGVPDNHWASKEFAELYSTIWPIYAADEQNFISEEDDYYYKPDKKMTRWDVMMTLDALFAKVDTPELYDLSTPDILKELSYIKDVKFSKHVSYEAFDNKVNSVSLMQPKVELVTEDGELQFATDLDYVKGAALYRYTKLGLMTPDASGKFYPDRTVTRAETVTVLNRLLAIAGEDYAYEEEEESPSGYFLYGIGEELGFGNNLQSGEVSANINLMEAADWQPNPGSVLEQVSVRIKSDYPMDIFVTINDQTTKYNYELFQNNNRVIFDAKGVKSFYIEGKPRFPEQLDEDGYYPVMIYVGDPDAPVYEDEDDWYLDEF
;
A
#
# COMPACT_ATOMS: atom_id res chain seq x y z
N MET A 1 37.25 58.85 -13.69
CA MET A 1 36.48 57.76 -13.04
C MET A 1 35.26 58.31 -12.30
N ARG A 2 34.31 58.97 -13.00
CA ARG A 2 33.11 59.54 -12.34
C ARG A 2 31.88 59.65 -13.26
N LYS A 3 31.90 58.95 -14.41
CA LYS A 3 30.77 58.87 -15.36
C LYS A 3 30.38 57.43 -15.74
N LEU A 4 30.97 56.42 -15.07
CA LEU A 4 30.74 55.01 -15.38
C LEU A 4 29.93 54.26 -14.31
N ILE A 5 29.42 54.96 -13.28
CA ILE A 5 28.67 54.34 -12.17
C ILE A 5 27.15 54.54 -12.31
N PHE A 6 26.68 55.48 -13.14
CA PHE A 6 25.24 55.76 -13.28
C PHE A 6 24.51 54.89 -14.32
N THR A 7 25.23 54.18 -15.20
CA THR A 7 24.59 53.38 -16.25
C THR A 7 24.17 51.98 -15.79
N CYS A 8 24.75 51.44 -14.71
CA CYS A 8 24.38 50.11 -14.21
C CYS A 8 23.20 50.12 -13.22
N MET A 9 22.92 51.22 -12.52
CA MET A 9 21.75 51.31 -11.62
C MET A 9 20.42 51.48 -12.36
N SER A 10 20.45 51.85 -13.65
CA SER A 10 19.24 52.03 -14.47
C SER A 10 18.75 50.71 -15.11
N PHE A 11 19.59 49.68 -15.14
CA PHE A 11 19.28 48.39 -15.77
C PHE A 11 18.85 47.30 -14.78
N ILE A 12 19.14 47.47 -13.49
CA ILE A 12 18.79 46.50 -12.44
C ILE A 12 17.42 46.80 -11.80
N LEU A 13 16.86 47.99 -12.01
CA LEU A 13 15.54 48.38 -11.50
C LEU A 13 14.36 48.01 -12.42
N LEU A 14 14.62 47.41 -13.59
CA LEU A 14 13.56 47.00 -14.55
C LEU A 14 13.37 45.47 -14.68
N SER A 15 14.03 44.67 -13.85
CA SER A 15 13.90 43.20 -13.85
C SER A 15 13.19 42.64 -12.61
N ALA A 16 12.62 43.51 -11.77
CA ALA A 16 11.83 43.12 -10.60
C ALA A 16 10.33 43.40 -10.79
N LEU A 17 9.82 43.27 -12.01
CA LEU A 17 8.45 42.79 -12.18
C LEU A 17 8.49 41.31 -11.84
N TRP A 18 8.39 40.99 -10.55
CA TRP A 18 7.83 39.70 -10.16
C TRP A 18 6.44 39.74 -10.78
N ALA A 19 6.29 39.15 -11.96
CA ALA A 19 4.97 38.88 -12.49
C ALA A 19 4.32 38.02 -11.42
N THR A 20 3.45 38.64 -10.62
CA THR A 20 2.47 37.89 -9.84
C THR A 20 1.88 36.91 -10.84
N PRO A 21 1.97 35.59 -10.62
CA PRO A 21 1.41 34.64 -11.58
C PRO A 21 -0.03 35.07 -11.78
N ALA A 22 -0.33 35.58 -12.97
CA ALA A 22 -1.68 36.01 -13.28
C ALA A 22 -2.53 34.75 -13.12
N PHE A 23 -3.59 34.81 -12.32
CA PHE A 23 -4.59 33.75 -12.29
C PHE A 23 -4.98 33.47 -13.74
N ALA A 24 -4.57 32.31 -14.26
CA ALA A 24 -4.87 31.96 -15.63
C ALA A 24 -6.37 31.63 -15.68
N SER A 25 -7.14 32.56 -16.22
CA SER A 25 -8.52 32.35 -16.63
C SER A 25 -8.52 31.58 -17.95
N PHE A 26 -9.34 30.53 -18.04
CA PHE A 26 -9.43 29.70 -19.23
C PHE A 26 -10.74 29.96 -19.94
N LYS A 27 -10.65 30.56 -21.14
CA LYS A 27 -11.84 31.04 -21.87
C LYS A 27 -12.88 29.94 -22.11
N ASP A 28 -12.44 28.71 -22.38
CA ASP A 28 -13.28 27.55 -22.69
C ASP A 28 -13.89 26.86 -21.45
N VAL A 29 -13.48 27.27 -20.25
CA VAL A 29 -14.11 26.89 -18.98
C VAL A 29 -14.99 28.04 -18.48
N ASP A 30 -14.44 29.27 -18.44
CA ASP A 30 -15.10 30.43 -17.82
C ASP A 30 -16.31 30.93 -18.61
N SER A 31 -16.24 30.90 -19.94
CA SER A 31 -17.35 31.35 -20.80
C SER A 31 -18.34 30.24 -21.17
N ASN A 32 -18.11 29.01 -20.70
CA ASN A 32 -18.92 27.84 -21.06
C ASN A 32 -19.69 27.29 -19.85
N PRO A 33 -21.00 27.55 -19.74
CA PRO A 33 -21.82 27.09 -18.62
C PRO A 33 -21.77 25.56 -18.39
N ARG A 34 -21.46 24.78 -19.44
CA ARG A 34 -21.28 23.32 -19.34
C ARG A 34 -20.18 22.91 -18.35
N TYR A 35 -19.20 23.76 -18.09
CA TYR A 35 -18.04 23.48 -17.22
C TYR A 35 -18.05 24.28 -15.92
N ALA A 36 -19.15 24.95 -15.59
CA ALA A 36 -19.28 25.68 -14.32
C ALA A 36 -19.01 24.80 -13.09
N TRP A 37 -19.38 23.51 -13.15
CA TRP A 37 -19.15 22.52 -12.09
C TRP A 37 -17.66 22.20 -11.85
N ALA A 38 -16.82 22.32 -12.89
CA ALA A 38 -15.40 22.00 -12.82
C ALA A 38 -14.53 23.22 -12.50
N LYS A 39 -15.08 24.43 -12.70
CA LYS A 39 -14.32 25.68 -12.66
C LYS A 39 -13.49 25.83 -11.38
N ALA A 40 -14.10 25.61 -10.22
CA ALA A 40 -13.39 25.74 -8.95
C ALA A 40 -12.18 24.78 -8.85
N SER A 41 -12.35 23.53 -9.28
CA SER A 41 -11.28 22.54 -9.30
C SER A 41 -10.20 22.85 -10.35
N VAL A 42 -10.59 23.37 -11.52
CA VAL A 42 -9.66 23.85 -12.55
C VAL A 42 -8.81 25.00 -12.01
N ASP A 43 -9.45 26.00 -11.38
CA ASP A 43 -8.77 27.16 -10.82
C ASP A 43 -7.80 26.73 -9.71
N GLU A 44 -8.21 25.82 -8.82
CA GLU A 44 -7.38 25.31 -7.72
C GLU A 44 -6.18 24.49 -8.21
N MET A 45 -6.39 23.55 -9.14
CA MET A 45 -5.30 22.75 -9.71
C MET A 45 -4.33 23.60 -10.54
N ASN A 46 -4.81 24.65 -11.21
CA ASN A 46 -3.95 25.58 -11.92
C ASN A 46 -3.14 26.46 -10.95
N LYS A 47 -3.77 26.96 -9.87
CA LYS A 47 -3.10 27.73 -8.81
C LYS A 47 -1.96 26.93 -8.16
N ARG A 48 -2.12 25.62 -8.01
CA ARG A 48 -1.10 24.69 -7.48
C ARG A 48 -0.05 24.27 -8.51
N GLY A 49 -0.21 24.64 -9.79
CA GLY A 49 0.69 24.21 -10.86
C GLY A 49 0.57 22.72 -11.21
N VAL A 50 -0.48 22.03 -10.77
CA VAL A 50 -0.73 20.60 -11.04
C VAL A 50 -1.00 20.40 -12.52
N LEU A 51 -1.88 21.22 -13.08
CA LEU A 51 -2.24 21.20 -14.50
C LEU A 51 -2.33 22.61 -15.05
N THR A 52 -1.57 22.89 -16.10
CA THR A 52 -1.62 24.17 -16.82
C THR A 52 -2.49 24.03 -18.08
N GLY A 53 -3.06 25.15 -18.51
CA GLY A 53 -3.69 25.26 -19.82
C GLY A 53 -2.67 25.38 -20.95
N TYR A 54 -3.19 25.54 -22.16
CA TYR A 54 -2.41 25.65 -23.37
C TYR A 54 -2.02 27.12 -23.66
N PRO A 55 -0.96 27.36 -24.46
CA PRO A 55 -0.51 28.71 -24.80
C PRO A 55 -1.58 29.60 -25.46
N ASP A 56 -2.65 29.02 -26.00
CA ASP A 56 -3.78 29.72 -26.61
C ASP A 56 -4.86 30.18 -25.60
N GLY A 57 -4.58 30.02 -24.30
CA GLY A 57 -5.47 30.40 -23.20
C GLY A 57 -6.65 29.44 -22.97
N THR A 58 -6.58 28.21 -23.51
CA THR A 58 -7.58 27.16 -23.28
C THR A 58 -7.14 26.16 -22.22
N PHE A 59 -8.10 25.54 -21.53
CA PHE A 59 -7.85 24.40 -20.65
C PHE A 59 -8.11 23.05 -21.34
N LYS A 60 -8.96 23.03 -22.37
CA LYS A 60 -9.50 21.86 -23.06
C LYS A 60 -10.20 20.87 -22.14
N PRO A 61 -11.26 21.30 -21.43
CA PRO A 61 -11.91 20.50 -20.38
C PRO A 61 -12.48 19.16 -20.86
N ALA A 62 -12.78 19.01 -22.16
CA ALA A 62 -13.33 17.80 -22.75
C ALA A 62 -12.26 16.75 -23.19
N GLU A 63 -10.98 17.12 -23.20
CA GLU A 63 -9.93 16.24 -23.73
C GLU A 63 -9.66 15.08 -22.76
N ALA A 64 -9.48 13.87 -23.31
CA ALA A 64 -9.20 12.68 -22.51
C ALA A 64 -7.76 12.70 -21.96
N VAL A 65 -7.60 12.29 -20.71
CA VAL A 65 -6.32 12.26 -19.99
C VAL A 65 -5.59 10.94 -20.23
N THR A 66 -4.27 10.99 -20.50
CA THR A 66 -3.42 9.78 -20.55
C THR A 66 -2.98 9.35 -19.14
N LYS A 67 -2.57 8.09 -18.97
CA LYS A 67 -2.00 7.63 -17.69
C LYS A 67 -0.82 8.50 -17.26
N ALA A 68 0.08 8.85 -18.18
CA ALA A 68 1.20 9.75 -17.89
C ALA A 68 0.78 11.14 -17.42
N GLN A 69 -0.23 11.73 -18.05
CA GLN A 69 -0.76 13.02 -17.60
C GLN A 69 -1.38 12.91 -16.20
N PHE A 70 -2.09 11.82 -15.92
CA PHE A 70 -2.68 11.56 -14.60
C PHE A 70 -1.61 11.36 -13.52
N THR A 71 -0.62 10.51 -13.78
CA THR A 71 0.53 10.26 -12.90
C THR A 71 1.26 11.56 -12.57
N VAL A 72 1.54 12.40 -13.56
CA VAL A 72 2.19 13.71 -13.33
C VAL A 72 1.33 14.65 -12.49
N MET A 73 -0.01 14.60 -12.63
CA MET A 73 -0.89 15.39 -11.78
C MET A 73 -0.83 14.93 -10.32
N ILE A 74 -0.89 13.62 -10.04
CA ILE A 74 -0.74 13.07 -8.69
C ILE A 74 0.64 13.41 -8.12
N TYR A 75 1.68 13.14 -8.89
CA TYR A 75 3.07 13.40 -8.52
C TYR A 75 3.27 14.85 -8.07
N ARG A 76 2.68 15.83 -8.79
CA ARG A 76 2.76 17.25 -8.42
C ARG A 76 1.94 17.59 -7.19
N LEU A 77 0.79 16.95 -7.03
CA LEU A 77 -0.17 17.26 -5.97
C LEU A 77 0.24 16.67 -4.62
N PHE A 78 0.86 15.49 -4.61
CA PHE A 78 1.23 14.74 -3.41
C PHE A 78 2.74 14.46 -3.39
N PRO A 79 3.57 15.45 -2.98
CA PRO A 79 5.02 15.32 -3.03
C PRO A 79 5.59 14.28 -2.07
N LEU A 80 4.86 13.91 -1.01
CA LEU A 80 5.30 12.91 -0.03
C LEU A 80 5.09 11.46 -0.52
N LEU A 81 4.41 11.26 -1.65
CA LEU A 81 4.32 9.95 -2.32
C LEU A 81 5.49 9.66 -3.27
N ARG A 82 6.57 10.44 -3.22
CA ARG A 82 7.70 10.30 -4.15
C ARG A 82 8.81 9.52 -3.48
N HIS A 83 9.14 8.35 -4.03
CA HIS A 83 10.23 7.52 -3.53
C HIS A 83 11.60 8.15 -3.89
N PRO A 84 12.54 8.31 -2.93
CA PRO A 84 13.84 8.93 -3.19
C PRO A 84 14.78 8.06 -4.02
N GLU A 85 14.57 6.74 -4.00
CA GLU A 85 15.37 5.75 -4.75
C GLU A 85 14.49 4.91 -5.67
N PRO A 86 13.91 5.50 -6.73
CA PRO A 86 12.90 4.83 -7.52
C PRO A 86 13.49 3.80 -8.48
N GLN A 87 12.72 2.75 -8.76
CA GLN A 87 13.06 1.76 -9.77
C GLN A 87 12.42 2.08 -11.12
N ALA A 88 13.01 1.56 -12.20
CA ALA A 88 12.42 1.67 -13.53
C ALA A 88 11.09 0.91 -13.58
N ILE A 89 10.06 1.50 -14.19
CA ILE A 89 8.73 0.91 -14.27
C ILE A 89 8.57 0.19 -15.61
N PRO A 90 8.33 -1.14 -15.62
CA PRO A 90 8.04 -1.89 -16.83
C PRO A 90 6.97 -1.23 -17.72
N GLY A 91 7.26 -1.12 -19.01
CA GLY A 91 6.37 -0.49 -20.00
C GLY A 91 6.47 1.05 -20.09
N VAL A 92 7.29 1.70 -19.25
CA VAL A 92 7.61 3.13 -19.36
C VAL A 92 9.02 3.30 -19.91
N PRO A 93 9.20 3.76 -21.17
CA PRO A 93 10.53 3.99 -21.72
C PRO A 93 11.31 5.06 -20.95
N ASP A 94 12.61 4.87 -20.72
CA ASP A 94 13.48 5.83 -20.00
C ASP A 94 13.45 7.26 -20.59
N ASN A 95 13.24 7.37 -21.91
CA ASN A 95 13.14 8.65 -22.61
C ASN A 95 11.72 9.23 -22.67
N HIS A 96 10.74 8.56 -22.05
CA HIS A 96 9.38 9.07 -21.93
C HIS A 96 9.38 10.27 -20.99
N TRP A 97 8.68 11.35 -21.36
CA TRP A 97 8.70 12.62 -20.64
C TRP A 97 8.20 12.54 -19.19
N ALA A 98 7.44 11.49 -18.86
CA ALA A 98 6.93 11.22 -17.52
C ALA A 98 7.68 10.08 -16.79
N SER A 99 8.77 9.55 -17.36
CA SER A 99 9.45 8.34 -16.83
C SER A 99 9.87 8.51 -15.36
N LYS A 100 10.34 9.71 -15.00
CA LYS A 100 10.71 10.06 -13.64
C LYS A 100 9.50 9.96 -12.69
N GLU A 101 8.38 10.57 -13.07
CA GLU A 101 7.17 10.61 -12.24
C GLU A 101 6.56 9.22 -12.05
N PHE A 102 6.62 8.34 -13.05
CA PHE A 102 6.22 6.93 -12.88
C PHE A 102 7.12 6.22 -11.87
N ALA A 103 8.45 6.34 -12.04
CA ALA A 103 9.42 5.69 -11.18
C ALA A 103 9.26 6.13 -9.72
N GLU A 104 9.22 7.44 -9.46
CA GLU A 104 9.09 7.98 -8.10
C GLU A 104 7.73 7.69 -7.46
N LEU A 105 6.64 7.70 -8.22
CA LEU A 105 5.31 7.48 -7.64
C LEU A 105 5.01 6.01 -7.40
N TYR A 106 5.21 5.15 -8.41
CA TYR A 106 4.76 3.77 -8.34
C TYR A 106 5.74 2.85 -7.61
N SER A 107 6.97 3.29 -7.31
CA SER A 107 7.89 2.54 -6.43
C SER A 107 7.50 2.62 -4.95
N THR A 108 6.51 3.44 -4.57
CA THR A 108 6.02 3.55 -3.18
C THR A 108 4.96 2.51 -2.81
N ILE A 109 4.50 1.74 -3.80
CA ILE A 109 3.42 0.76 -3.66
C ILE A 109 3.83 -0.53 -4.36
N TRP A 110 3.03 -1.60 -4.23
CA TRP A 110 3.18 -2.75 -5.12
C TRP A 110 2.77 -2.35 -6.55
N PRO A 111 3.73 -2.14 -7.48
CA PRO A 111 3.45 -1.38 -8.70
C PRO A 111 2.49 -2.11 -9.65
N ILE A 112 2.36 -3.43 -9.50
CA ILE A 112 1.42 -4.23 -10.27
C ILE A 112 -0.03 -3.73 -10.09
N TYR A 113 -0.42 -3.18 -8.94
CA TYR A 113 -1.83 -2.82 -8.65
C TYR A 113 -2.38 -1.72 -9.56
N ALA A 114 -1.51 -0.78 -9.97
CA ALA A 114 -1.85 0.31 -10.87
C ALA A 114 -1.38 0.08 -12.32
N ALA A 115 -0.80 -1.08 -12.65
CA ALA A 115 -0.34 -1.40 -14.00
C ALA A 115 -1.51 -1.63 -14.99
N ASP A 116 -1.27 -1.50 -16.29
CA ASP A 116 -2.30 -1.70 -17.32
C ASP A 116 -2.45 -3.16 -17.74
N GLU A 117 -1.35 -3.90 -17.70
CA GLU A 117 -1.28 -5.34 -17.88
C GLU A 117 -0.69 -5.93 -16.61
N GLN A 118 -1.33 -6.98 -16.09
CA GLN A 118 -1.05 -7.57 -14.78
C GLN A 118 -1.12 -9.08 -14.91
N ASN A 119 -0.14 -9.77 -14.36
CA ASN A 119 -0.12 -11.22 -14.25
C ASN A 119 0.22 -11.62 -12.81
N PHE A 120 -0.81 -11.70 -11.97
CA PHE A 120 -0.69 -12.11 -10.57
C PHE A 120 -0.40 -13.62 -10.38
N ILE A 121 -0.21 -14.38 -11.46
CA ILE A 121 0.03 -15.83 -11.41
C ILE A 121 1.51 -16.16 -11.65
N SER A 122 2.28 -15.26 -12.26
CA SER A 122 3.71 -15.48 -12.49
C SER A 122 4.51 -15.34 -11.20
N GLU A 123 5.52 -16.21 -11.00
CA GLU A 123 6.46 -16.13 -9.87
C GLU A 123 7.28 -14.82 -9.83
N GLU A 124 7.38 -14.11 -10.96
CA GLU A 124 8.13 -12.84 -11.09
C GLU A 124 7.22 -11.58 -11.10
N ASP A 125 5.90 -11.73 -10.87
CA ASP A 125 4.91 -10.65 -11.00
C ASP A 125 5.07 -9.81 -12.29
N ASP A 126 4.70 -10.39 -13.44
CA ASP A 126 4.77 -9.69 -14.73
C ASP A 126 3.70 -8.58 -14.82
N TYR A 127 4.14 -7.33 -14.90
CA TYR A 127 3.25 -6.18 -15.12
C TYR A 127 3.83 -5.17 -16.10
N TYR A 128 2.95 -4.43 -16.79
CA TYR A 128 3.37 -3.39 -17.75
C TYR A 128 2.45 -2.18 -17.71
N TYR A 129 3.05 -1.00 -17.70
CA TYR A 129 2.38 0.28 -17.80
C TYR A 129 2.30 0.76 -19.25
N LYS A 130 1.23 1.49 -19.59
CA LYS A 130 1.02 2.11 -20.90
C LYS A 130 0.86 3.63 -20.72
N PRO A 131 1.94 4.41 -20.67
CA PRO A 131 1.90 5.82 -20.29
C PRO A 131 0.98 6.67 -21.18
N ASP A 132 0.86 6.35 -22.47
CA ASP A 132 0.01 7.09 -23.41
C ASP A 132 -1.44 6.60 -23.50
N LYS A 133 -1.79 5.52 -22.79
CA LYS A 133 -3.18 5.00 -22.75
C LYS A 133 -4.09 6.07 -22.16
N LYS A 134 -5.22 6.32 -22.83
CA LYS A 134 -6.29 7.16 -22.29
C LYS A 134 -6.98 6.43 -21.14
N MET A 135 -7.02 7.06 -19.97
CA MET A 135 -7.59 6.43 -18.78
C MET A 135 -9.10 6.43 -18.85
N THR A 136 -9.67 5.29 -18.51
CA THR A 136 -11.09 5.10 -18.23
C THR A 136 -11.42 5.54 -16.80
N ARG A 137 -12.71 5.61 -16.47
CA ARG A 137 -13.15 5.87 -15.09
C ARG A 137 -12.70 4.76 -14.15
N TRP A 138 -12.71 3.52 -14.64
CA TRP A 138 -12.21 2.38 -13.87
C TRP A 138 -10.70 2.48 -13.63
N ASP A 139 -9.91 2.80 -14.68
CA ASP A 139 -8.46 2.98 -14.53
C ASP A 139 -8.13 4.04 -13.48
N VAL A 140 -8.84 5.18 -13.49
CA VAL A 140 -8.62 6.26 -12.51
C VAL A 140 -8.95 5.79 -11.10
N MET A 141 -10.10 5.15 -10.90
CA MET A 141 -10.52 4.64 -9.59
C MET A 141 -9.49 3.67 -9.02
N MET A 142 -9.09 2.65 -9.80
CA MET A 142 -8.14 1.63 -9.34
C MET A 142 -6.73 2.20 -9.14
N THR A 143 -6.30 3.14 -9.98
CA THR A 143 -4.99 3.80 -9.80
C THR A 143 -4.95 4.66 -8.54
N LEU A 144 -6.05 5.36 -8.23
CA LEU A 144 -6.15 6.10 -6.98
C LEU A 144 -6.23 5.14 -5.80
N ASP A 145 -7.02 4.08 -5.88
CA ASP A 145 -7.17 3.10 -4.80
C ASP A 145 -5.82 2.47 -4.43
N ALA A 146 -5.02 2.15 -5.44
CA ALA A 146 -3.66 1.64 -5.26
C ALA A 146 -2.71 2.62 -4.57
N LEU A 147 -2.84 3.94 -4.81
CA LEU A 147 -1.97 4.99 -4.28
C LEU A 147 -2.46 5.63 -2.97
N PHE A 148 -3.74 5.41 -2.64
CA PHE A 148 -4.46 6.09 -1.58
C PHE A 148 -5.26 5.11 -0.72
N ALA A 149 -4.70 3.92 -0.48
CA ALA A 149 -5.36 2.84 0.25
C ALA A 149 -5.79 3.22 1.69
N LYS A 150 -5.18 4.28 2.28
CA LYS A 150 -5.45 4.79 3.64
C LYS A 150 -6.35 6.05 3.68
N VAL A 151 -6.95 6.47 2.55
CA VAL A 151 -7.90 7.62 2.54
C VAL A 151 -9.28 7.25 3.13
N ASP A 152 -9.37 6.05 3.69
CA ASP A 152 -10.56 5.51 4.34
C ASP A 152 -10.73 5.99 5.77
N THR A 153 -11.97 6.00 6.22
CA THR A 153 -12.30 6.11 7.64
C THR A 153 -12.48 4.69 8.21
N PRO A 154 -12.22 4.44 9.51
CA PRO A 154 -12.38 3.12 10.13
C PRO A 154 -13.72 2.44 9.81
N GLU A 155 -14.80 3.21 9.62
CA GLU A 155 -16.12 2.67 9.30
C GLU A 155 -16.23 2.04 7.89
N LEU A 156 -15.23 2.21 7.03
CA LEU A 156 -15.20 1.62 5.68
C LEU A 156 -14.49 0.25 5.64
N TYR A 157 -13.71 -0.12 6.67
CA TYR A 157 -13.00 -1.40 6.74
C TYR A 157 -13.82 -2.54 7.36
N ASP A 158 -14.75 -2.23 8.26
CA ASP A 158 -15.49 -3.24 9.04
C ASP A 158 -16.72 -3.84 8.31
N LEU A 159 -16.91 -3.53 7.03
CA LEU A 159 -18.08 -4.00 6.31
C LEU A 159 -17.88 -5.41 5.75
N SER A 160 -18.82 -6.29 6.10
CA SER A 160 -18.91 -7.62 5.52
C SER A 160 -19.13 -7.54 4.00
N THR A 161 -18.69 -8.57 3.26
CA THR A 161 -18.95 -8.67 1.82
C THR A 161 -20.43 -8.47 1.46
N PRO A 162 -21.40 -9.10 2.16
CA PRO A 162 -22.83 -8.84 1.92
C PRO A 162 -23.23 -7.36 2.05
N ASP A 163 -22.67 -6.63 3.00
CA ASP A 163 -22.99 -5.21 3.21
C ASP A 163 -22.43 -4.35 2.07
N ILE A 164 -21.19 -4.59 1.64
CA ILE A 164 -20.60 -3.93 0.47
C ILE A 164 -21.47 -4.17 -0.77
N LEU A 165 -21.85 -5.44 -1.04
CA LEU A 165 -22.65 -5.79 -2.20
C LEU A 165 -24.06 -5.20 -2.18
N LYS A 166 -24.66 -5.09 -1.00
CA LYS A 166 -25.94 -4.42 -0.81
C LYS A 166 -25.85 -2.93 -1.16
N GLU A 167 -24.80 -2.25 -0.68
CA GLU A 167 -24.55 -0.84 -0.98
C GLU A 167 -24.22 -0.61 -2.46
N LEU A 168 -23.64 -1.58 -3.15
CA LEU A 168 -23.34 -1.50 -4.59
C LEU A 168 -24.51 -1.88 -5.51
N SER A 169 -25.61 -2.42 -4.97
CA SER A 169 -26.73 -2.98 -5.75
C SER A 169 -27.44 -1.99 -6.69
N TYR A 170 -27.28 -0.68 -6.46
CA TYR A 170 -27.87 0.37 -7.31
C TYR A 170 -27.05 0.67 -8.57
N ILE A 171 -25.79 0.22 -8.65
CA ILE A 171 -24.90 0.40 -9.80
C ILE A 171 -25.25 -0.63 -10.88
N LYS A 172 -25.54 -0.16 -12.10
CA LYS A 172 -26.19 -0.97 -13.14
C LYS A 172 -25.27 -1.46 -14.26
N ASP A 173 -24.08 -0.90 -14.38
CA ASP A 173 -23.20 -1.09 -15.54
C ASP A 173 -21.78 -1.55 -15.16
N VAL A 174 -21.56 -1.90 -13.89
CA VAL A 174 -20.40 -2.71 -13.46
C VAL A 174 -20.86 -4.17 -13.39
N LYS A 175 -20.10 -5.07 -14.01
CA LYS A 175 -20.53 -6.47 -14.16
C LYS A 175 -20.19 -7.29 -12.92
N PHE A 176 -21.20 -7.67 -12.14
CA PHE A 176 -21.09 -8.66 -11.08
C PHE A 176 -21.50 -10.04 -11.60
N SER A 177 -20.53 -10.96 -11.70
CA SER A 177 -20.74 -12.32 -12.21
C SER A 177 -20.78 -13.29 -11.04
N LYS A 178 -21.83 -14.09 -10.94
CA LYS A 178 -22.06 -14.99 -9.79
C LYS A 178 -21.80 -16.44 -10.18
N HIS A 179 -21.08 -17.14 -9.30
CA HIS A 179 -20.76 -18.56 -9.40
C HIS A 179 -21.35 -19.30 -8.20
N VAL A 180 -21.72 -20.56 -8.41
CA VAL A 180 -22.40 -21.38 -7.38
C VAL A 180 -21.44 -22.04 -6.39
N SER A 181 -20.15 -22.04 -6.66
CA SER A 181 -19.08 -22.56 -5.79
C SER A 181 -17.70 -22.09 -6.29
N TYR A 182 -16.67 -22.21 -5.45
CA TYR A 182 -15.28 -21.97 -5.87
C TYR A 182 -14.86 -22.94 -6.98
N GLU A 183 -15.25 -24.21 -6.93
CA GLU A 183 -14.98 -25.18 -8.01
C GLU A 183 -15.56 -24.73 -9.37
N ALA A 184 -16.73 -24.09 -9.38
CA ALA A 184 -17.34 -23.55 -10.60
C ALA A 184 -16.61 -22.30 -11.13
N PHE A 185 -15.96 -21.55 -10.24
CA PHE A 185 -15.11 -20.41 -10.57
C PHE A 185 -13.73 -20.86 -11.09
N ASP A 186 -13.09 -21.82 -10.41
CA ASP A 186 -11.68 -22.22 -10.57
C ASP A 186 -11.40 -22.98 -11.88
N ASN A 187 -12.40 -23.66 -12.44
CA ASN A 187 -12.29 -24.38 -13.72
C ASN A 187 -12.09 -23.47 -14.96
N LYS A 188 -11.91 -22.16 -14.75
CA LYS A 188 -11.60 -21.16 -15.77
C LYS A 188 -10.58 -20.20 -15.18
N VAL A 189 -9.29 -20.44 -15.43
CA VAL A 189 -8.22 -19.48 -15.17
C VAL A 189 -8.52 -18.19 -15.94
N ASN A 190 -9.32 -17.32 -15.33
CA ASN A 190 -9.58 -15.98 -15.82
C ASN A 190 -8.43 -15.15 -15.28
N SER A 191 -7.63 -14.56 -16.16
CA SER A 191 -6.64 -13.57 -15.74
C SER A 191 -7.36 -12.51 -14.90
N VAL A 192 -7.09 -12.46 -13.60
CA VAL A 192 -7.76 -11.54 -12.70
C VAL A 192 -7.01 -10.21 -12.80
N SER A 193 -7.48 -9.32 -13.66
CA SER A 193 -6.93 -7.96 -13.75
C SER A 193 -7.77 -7.01 -12.90
N LEU A 194 -7.11 -6.21 -12.07
CA LEU A 194 -7.73 -5.11 -11.34
C LEU A 194 -8.27 -4.05 -12.30
N MET A 195 -7.65 -3.87 -13.47
CA MET A 195 -8.09 -2.91 -14.49
C MET A 195 -9.31 -3.40 -15.29
N GLN A 196 -9.78 -4.63 -15.07
CA GLN A 196 -11.01 -5.11 -15.69
C GLN A 196 -12.23 -4.72 -14.83
N PRO A 197 -13.23 -3.99 -15.37
CA PRO A 197 -14.42 -3.56 -14.64
C PRO A 197 -15.47 -4.67 -14.48
N LYS A 198 -15.02 -5.78 -13.92
CA LYS A 198 -15.81 -6.97 -13.65
C LYS A 198 -15.45 -7.46 -12.25
N VAL A 199 -16.47 -7.78 -11.47
CA VAL A 199 -16.34 -8.38 -10.14
C VAL A 199 -16.93 -9.78 -10.19
N GLU A 200 -16.15 -10.76 -9.76
CA GLU A 200 -16.57 -12.16 -9.65
C GLU A 200 -17.00 -12.43 -8.20
N LEU A 201 -18.11 -13.14 -8.05
CA LEU A 201 -18.69 -13.50 -6.76
C LEU A 201 -18.95 -15.00 -6.71
N VAL A 202 -18.71 -15.62 -5.57
CA VAL A 202 -18.98 -17.02 -5.30
C VAL A 202 -20.03 -17.12 -4.20
N THR A 203 -20.93 -18.10 -4.29
CA THR A 203 -21.80 -18.45 -3.16
C THR A 203 -21.16 -19.57 -2.36
N GLU A 204 -20.93 -19.33 -1.08
CA GLU A 204 -20.38 -20.30 -0.12
C GLU A 204 -21.28 -20.31 1.12
N ASP A 205 -21.69 -21.49 1.59
CA ASP A 205 -22.60 -21.68 2.73
C ASP A 205 -23.91 -20.85 2.68
N GLY A 206 -24.36 -20.53 1.47
CA GLY A 206 -25.59 -19.75 1.23
C GLY A 206 -25.39 -18.23 1.25
N GLU A 207 -24.17 -17.75 1.48
CA GLU A 207 -23.80 -16.34 1.44
C GLU A 207 -22.96 -16.01 0.20
N LEU A 208 -23.05 -14.77 -0.25
CA LEU A 208 -22.34 -14.29 -1.44
C LEU A 208 -21.04 -13.64 -1.01
N GLN A 209 -19.92 -14.17 -1.50
CA GLN A 209 -18.56 -13.70 -1.23
C GLN A 209 -17.91 -13.18 -2.52
N PHE A 210 -16.86 -12.36 -2.38
CA PHE A 210 -15.98 -12.06 -3.50
C PHE A 210 -15.19 -13.32 -3.88
N ALA A 211 -15.04 -13.57 -5.17
CA ALA A 211 -14.41 -14.81 -5.63
C ALA A 211 -12.89 -14.85 -5.35
N THR A 212 -12.25 -13.67 -5.23
CA THR A 212 -10.82 -13.52 -4.97
C THR A 212 -10.56 -12.24 -4.16
N ASP A 213 -9.38 -12.12 -3.57
CA ASP A 213 -8.94 -10.88 -2.92
C ASP A 213 -8.93 -9.69 -3.89
N LEU A 214 -8.57 -9.92 -5.16
CA LEU A 214 -8.61 -8.89 -6.20
C LEU A 214 -10.05 -8.45 -6.52
N ASP A 215 -11.03 -9.35 -6.43
CA ASP A 215 -12.44 -9.00 -6.55
C ASP A 215 -12.94 -8.20 -5.34
N TYR A 216 -12.47 -8.52 -4.14
CA TYR A 216 -12.69 -7.69 -2.95
C TYR A 216 -12.11 -6.29 -3.15
N VAL A 217 -10.84 -6.15 -3.57
CA VAL A 217 -10.21 -4.85 -3.83
C VAL A 217 -11.03 -4.02 -4.82
N LYS A 218 -11.49 -4.60 -5.94
CA LYS A 218 -12.34 -3.90 -6.91
C LYS A 218 -13.69 -3.48 -6.32
N GLY A 219 -14.34 -4.37 -5.56
CA GLY A 219 -15.63 -4.12 -4.91
C GLY A 219 -15.53 -3.02 -3.85
N ALA A 220 -14.53 -3.12 -2.97
CA ALA A 220 -14.22 -2.15 -1.93
C ALA A 220 -13.88 -0.78 -2.55
N ALA A 221 -13.00 -0.72 -3.54
CA ALA A 221 -12.70 0.52 -4.26
C ALA A 221 -13.97 1.18 -4.83
N LEU A 222 -14.81 0.41 -5.53
CA LEU A 222 -16.07 0.93 -6.06
C LEU A 222 -17.00 1.43 -4.94
N TYR A 223 -17.07 0.73 -3.82
CA TYR A 223 -17.87 1.15 -2.67
C TYR A 223 -17.33 2.45 -2.06
N ARG A 224 -16.05 2.48 -1.68
CA ARG A 224 -15.38 3.62 -1.05
C ARG A 224 -15.46 4.88 -1.89
N TYR A 225 -15.11 4.79 -3.17
CA TYR A 225 -15.06 5.95 -4.05
C TYR A 225 -16.44 6.54 -4.33
N THR A 226 -17.48 5.70 -4.31
CA THR A 226 -18.86 6.17 -4.42
C THR A 226 -19.36 6.79 -3.11
N LYS A 227 -19.01 6.21 -1.95
CA LYS A 227 -19.37 6.72 -0.62
C LYS A 227 -18.69 8.05 -0.28
N LEU A 228 -17.39 8.16 -0.55
CA LEU A 228 -16.60 9.38 -0.36
C LEU A 228 -16.97 10.48 -1.37
N GLY A 229 -17.80 10.17 -2.39
CA GLY A 229 -18.17 11.12 -3.43
C GLY A 229 -17.02 11.48 -4.38
N LEU A 230 -15.90 10.74 -4.32
CA LEU A 230 -14.77 10.91 -5.23
C LEU A 230 -15.21 10.63 -6.67
N MET A 231 -15.82 9.47 -6.89
CA MET A 231 -16.34 9.06 -8.19
C MET A 231 -17.70 8.37 -8.01
N THR A 232 -18.76 9.01 -8.46
CA THR A 232 -20.13 8.50 -8.28
C THR A 232 -20.77 8.09 -9.61
N PRO A 233 -21.75 7.16 -9.59
CA PRO A 233 -22.63 6.91 -10.71
C PRO A 233 -23.50 8.14 -11.02
N ASP A 234 -24.03 8.20 -12.24
CA ASP A 234 -25.01 9.22 -12.59
C ASP A 234 -26.39 8.95 -11.93
N ALA A 235 -27.34 9.87 -12.13
CA ALA A 235 -28.69 9.75 -11.61
C ALA A 235 -29.46 8.51 -12.12
N SER A 236 -28.98 7.86 -13.18
CA SER A 236 -29.57 6.61 -13.71
C SER A 236 -28.97 5.35 -13.05
N GLY A 237 -27.94 5.50 -12.21
CA GLY A 237 -27.19 4.41 -11.58
C GLY A 237 -26.06 3.87 -12.44
N LYS A 238 -25.57 4.64 -13.43
CA LYS A 238 -24.46 4.22 -14.31
C LYS A 238 -23.14 4.84 -13.90
N PHE A 239 -22.15 4.00 -13.63
CA PHE A 239 -20.79 4.38 -13.29
C PHE A 239 -19.92 4.65 -14.52
N TYR A 240 -20.22 4.06 -15.68
CA TYR A 240 -19.47 4.17 -16.93
C TYR A 240 -17.99 3.73 -16.82
N PRO A 241 -17.71 2.50 -16.38
CA PRO A 241 -16.35 2.07 -16.07
C PRO A 241 -15.36 2.24 -17.24
N ASP A 242 -15.76 1.86 -18.47
CA ASP A 242 -14.90 1.90 -19.66
C ASP A 242 -14.81 3.28 -20.33
N ARG A 243 -15.58 4.27 -19.87
CA ARG A 243 -15.60 5.60 -20.50
C ARG A 243 -14.35 6.36 -20.10
N THR A 244 -13.66 6.95 -21.08
CA THR A 244 -12.49 7.79 -20.79
C THR A 244 -12.84 8.98 -19.89
N VAL A 245 -11.91 9.34 -19.01
CA VAL A 245 -12.01 10.54 -18.17
C VAL A 245 -11.48 11.76 -18.91
N THR A 246 -12.18 12.87 -18.77
CA THR A 246 -11.79 14.16 -19.33
C THR A 246 -10.93 14.96 -18.35
N ARG A 247 -10.16 15.93 -18.86
CA ARG A 247 -9.34 16.84 -18.04
C ARG A 247 -10.14 17.52 -16.92
N ALA A 248 -11.37 17.97 -17.20
CA ALA A 248 -12.22 18.60 -16.21
C ALA A 248 -12.66 17.63 -15.10
N GLU A 249 -12.97 16.38 -15.46
CA GLU A 249 -13.35 15.37 -14.48
C GLU A 249 -12.15 14.97 -13.62
N THR A 250 -10.99 14.74 -14.24
CA THR A 250 -9.75 14.39 -13.54
C THR A 250 -9.39 15.43 -12.47
N VAL A 251 -9.33 16.72 -12.81
CA VAL A 251 -9.01 17.75 -11.80
C VAL A 251 -10.07 17.86 -10.72
N THR A 252 -11.33 17.56 -11.03
CA THR A 252 -12.41 17.57 -10.04
C THR A 252 -12.27 16.40 -9.06
N VAL A 253 -11.94 15.20 -9.55
CA VAL A 253 -11.66 14.03 -8.70
C VAL A 253 -10.44 14.30 -7.82
N LEU A 254 -9.34 14.79 -8.39
CA LEU A 254 -8.12 15.08 -7.62
C LEU A 254 -8.33 16.20 -6.59
N ASN A 255 -9.14 17.20 -6.90
CA ASN A 255 -9.49 18.25 -5.93
C ASN A 255 -10.32 17.73 -4.76
N ARG A 256 -11.20 16.75 -5.00
CA ARG A 256 -11.94 16.08 -3.93
C ARG A 256 -11.02 15.19 -3.10
N LEU A 257 -10.16 14.43 -3.76
CA LEU A 257 -9.18 13.57 -3.10
C LEU A 257 -8.28 14.38 -2.18
N LEU A 258 -7.75 15.50 -2.65
CA LEU A 258 -6.95 16.41 -1.83
C LEU A 258 -7.68 16.89 -0.57
N ALA A 259 -8.97 17.16 -0.68
CA ALA A 259 -9.77 17.62 0.44
C ALA A 259 -10.01 16.53 1.50
N ILE A 260 -9.88 15.25 1.13
CA ILE A 260 -10.04 14.10 2.04
C ILE A 260 -8.68 13.65 2.57
N ALA A 261 -7.72 13.43 1.68
CA ALA A 261 -6.39 12.89 1.99
C ALA A 261 -5.49 13.89 2.73
N GLY A 262 -5.68 15.19 2.50
CA GLY A 262 -4.76 16.22 2.99
C GLY A 262 -3.57 16.45 2.05
N GLU A 263 -2.89 17.58 2.23
CA GLU A 263 -1.70 17.93 1.43
C GLU A 263 -0.44 17.17 1.90
N ASP A 264 -0.49 16.69 3.13
CA ASP A 264 0.51 15.93 3.86
C ASP A 264 0.29 14.42 3.77
N TYR A 265 -0.64 13.95 2.91
CA TYR A 265 -0.79 12.53 2.65
C TYR A 265 0.54 11.94 2.16
N ALA A 266 1.04 11.00 2.95
CA ALA A 266 2.21 10.19 2.69
C ALA A 266 1.82 8.74 2.87
N TYR A 267 2.56 7.82 2.24
CA TYR A 267 2.62 6.49 2.82
C TYR A 267 3.34 6.64 4.15
N GLU A 268 2.67 6.27 5.24
CA GLU A 268 3.41 5.76 6.37
C GLU A 268 4.17 4.57 5.79
N GLU A 269 5.51 4.65 5.78
CA GLU A 269 6.27 3.41 5.93
C GLU A 269 5.61 2.74 7.13
N GLU A 270 4.82 1.70 6.88
CA GLU A 270 4.64 0.72 7.93
C GLU A 270 6.08 0.43 8.34
N GLU A 271 6.47 0.82 9.56
CA GLU A 271 7.57 0.15 10.22
C GLU A 271 7.23 -1.31 10.01
N GLU A 272 7.96 -1.96 9.09
CA GLU A 272 7.59 -3.26 8.56
C GLU A 272 7.21 -4.13 9.75
N SER A 273 5.91 -4.37 9.97
CA SER A 273 5.48 -5.42 10.86
C SER A 273 5.66 -6.66 10.02
N PRO A 274 6.75 -7.43 10.18
CA PRO A 274 7.11 -8.42 9.20
C PRO A 274 6.20 -9.62 9.42
N SER A 275 5.09 -9.67 8.67
CA SER A 275 4.32 -10.89 8.54
C SER A 275 5.17 -11.90 7.75
N GLY A 276 5.74 -12.87 8.48
CA GLY A 276 6.12 -14.16 7.92
C GLY A 276 7.53 -14.24 7.34
N TYR A 277 8.48 -14.57 8.21
CA TYR A 277 9.80 -15.13 7.89
C TYR A 277 10.72 -14.24 7.02
N PHE A 278 11.52 -13.35 7.62
CA PHE A 278 12.98 -13.21 7.40
C PHE A 278 13.54 -12.24 8.46
N LEU A 279 14.47 -12.70 9.31
CA LEU A 279 15.12 -11.86 10.34
C LEU A 279 16.15 -10.92 9.71
N TYR A 280 16.08 -9.60 9.97
CA TYR A 280 17.19 -8.67 9.75
C TYR A 280 17.26 -7.62 10.88
N GLY A 281 18.25 -7.71 11.77
CA GLY A 281 18.49 -6.68 12.80
C GLY A 281 19.50 -7.10 13.87
N ILE A 282 20.50 -6.26 14.10
CA ILE A 282 21.27 -6.25 15.36
C ILE A 282 20.55 -5.23 16.24
N GLY A 283 19.96 -5.66 17.35
CA GLY A 283 19.20 -4.80 18.25
C GLY A 283 17.68 -4.92 18.19
N GLU A 284 17.11 -5.87 17.44
CA GLU A 284 15.66 -6.14 17.40
C GLU A 284 15.31 -7.49 18.03
N GLU A 285 14.16 -7.56 18.71
CA GLU A 285 13.60 -8.75 19.34
C GLU A 285 12.48 -9.29 18.43
N LEU A 286 12.69 -10.44 17.79
CA LEU A 286 11.79 -10.96 16.76
C LEU A 286 10.89 -12.04 17.35
N GLY A 287 9.58 -11.79 17.38
CA GLY A 287 8.57 -12.73 17.86
C GLY A 287 8.10 -13.71 16.77
N PHE A 288 8.06 -15.00 17.08
CA PHE A 288 7.39 -16.01 16.26
C PHE A 288 6.12 -16.48 16.96
N GLY A 289 4.96 -16.17 16.40
CA GLY A 289 3.67 -16.69 16.83
C GLY A 289 3.26 -17.93 16.06
N ASN A 290 3.03 -19.03 16.77
CA ASN A 290 2.52 -20.26 16.16
C ASN A 290 1.29 -20.74 16.93
N ASN A 291 0.15 -20.85 16.24
CA ASN A 291 -1.05 -21.52 16.72
C ASN A 291 -0.92 -23.04 16.51
N LEU A 292 -0.77 -23.82 17.59
CA LEU A 292 -0.48 -25.25 17.52
C LEU A 292 -1.71 -26.16 17.55
N GLN A 293 -1.97 -26.95 16.52
CA GLN A 293 -2.88 -28.11 16.60
C GLN A 293 -2.20 -29.41 17.07
N SER A 294 -0.86 -29.48 17.09
CA SER A 294 -0.11 -30.76 17.21
C SER A 294 1.01 -30.81 18.26
N GLY A 295 1.13 -29.81 19.14
CA GLY A 295 1.90 -29.95 20.39
C GLY A 295 3.43 -29.79 20.34
N GLU A 296 4.02 -29.30 19.25
CA GLU A 296 5.45 -28.95 19.20
C GLU A 296 5.66 -27.60 18.49
N VAL A 297 6.15 -26.57 19.20
CA VAL A 297 6.66 -25.34 18.57
C VAL A 297 8.08 -25.64 18.14
N SER A 298 8.43 -25.50 16.87
CA SER A 298 9.84 -25.53 16.51
C SER A 298 10.20 -24.61 15.34
N ALA A 299 11.41 -24.06 15.39
CA ALA A 299 11.90 -23.13 14.40
C ALA A 299 13.40 -23.34 14.16
N ASN A 300 13.81 -23.27 12.90
CA ASN A 300 15.21 -23.09 12.54
C ASN A 300 15.48 -21.59 12.36
N ILE A 301 16.36 -21.06 13.19
CA ILE A 301 16.79 -19.66 13.17
C ILE A 301 18.07 -19.55 12.38
N ASN A 302 18.08 -18.74 11.32
CA ASN A 302 19.28 -18.42 10.57
C ASN A 302 19.89 -17.11 11.09
N LEU A 303 21.20 -17.11 11.34
CA LEU A 303 21.98 -15.95 11.72
C LEU A 303 22.73 -15.44 10.50
N MET A 304 22.47 -14.20 10.12
CA MET A 304 23.06 -13.56 8.95
C MET A 304 23.78 -12.28 9.33
N GLU A 305 24.69 -11.85 8.45
CA GLU A 305 25.34 -10.54 8.57
C GLU A 305 24.30 -9.44 8.43
N ALA A 306 24.49 -8.38 9.23
CA ALA A 306 23.69 -7.19 9.16
C ALA A 306 23.79 -6.53 7.77
N ALA A 307 22.65 -6.17 7.19
CA ALA A 307 22.58 -5.60 5.86
C ALA A 307 23.22 -4.19 5.79
N ASP A 308 23.58 -3.75 4.59
CA ASP A 308 24.28 -2.48 4.33
C ASP A 308 23.57 -1.23 4.85
N TRP A 309 22.25 -1.31 5.04
CA TRP A 309 21.41 -0.22 5.52
C TRP A 309 21.24 -0.19 7.05
N GLN A 310 21.77 -1.19 7.78
CA GLN A 310 21.64 -1.29 9.23
C GLN A 310 22.72 -0.47 9.97
N PRO A 311 22.55 -0.14 11.26
CA PRO A 311 23.50 0.68 12.02
C PRO A 311 24.94 0.11 12.09
N ASN A 312 25.13 -1.21 11.90
CA ASN A 312 26.45 -1.84 11.82
C ASN A 312 26.54 -2.90 10.70
N PRO A 313 26.64 -2.49 9.43
CA PRO A 313 26.70 -3.40 8.29
C PRO A 313 27.83 -4.43 8.38
N GLY A 314 27.55 -5.67 7.96
CA GLY A 314 28.51 -6.77 7.92
C GLY A 314 28.87 -7.36 9.29
N SER A 315 28.24 -6.91 10.38
CA SER A 315 28.43 -7.53 11.69
C SER A 315 27.48 -8.71 11.90
N VAL A 316 27.90 -9.68 12.71
CA VAL A 316 27.14 -10.89 13.05
C VAL A 316 26.93 -10.90 14.55
N LEU A 317 25.76 -11.33 15.01
CA LEU A 317 25.48 -11.56 16.42
C LEU A 317 26.43 -12.64 16.97
N GLU A 318 27.31 -12.25 17.90
CA GLU A 318 28.13 -13.21 18.66
C GLU A 318 27.35 -13.82 19.83
N GLN A 319 26.26 -13.19 20.25
CA GLN A 319 25.34 -13.67 21.27
C GLN A 319 23.91 -13.42 20.83
N VAL A 320 23.01 -14.30 21.27
CA VAL A 320 21.58 -14.19 20.98
C VAL A 320 20.83 -14.41 22.28
N SER A 321 19.75 -13.67 22.46
CA SER A 321 18.79 -13.82 23.54
C SER A 321 17.53 -14.51 23.03
N VAL A 322 16.98 -15.42 23.84
CA VAL A 322 15.67 -16.03 23.64
C VAL A 322 14.78 -15.65 24.81
N ARG A 323 13.56 -15.25 24.50
CA ARG A 323 12.49 -14.90 25.45
C ARG A 323 11.21 -15.59 25.02
N ILE A 324 10.30 -15.84 25.94
CA ILE A 324 9.06 -16.56 25.65
C ILE A 324 7.89 -15.91 26.37
N LYS A 325 6.79 -15.75 25.64
CA LYS A 325 5.49 -15.36 26.18
C LYS A 325 4.53 -16.52 25.88
N SER A 326 3.94 -17.08 26.93
CA SER A 326 3.07 -18.25 26.87
C SER A 326 2.28 -18.33 28.17
N ASP A 327 0.97 -18.52 28.07
CA ASP A 327 0.09 -18.77 29.22
C ASP A 327 0.20 -20.19 29.78
N TYR A 328 0.92 -21.06 29.05
CA TYR A 328 1.15 -22.45 29.43
C TYR A 328 2.62 -22.71 29.79
N PRO A 329 2.90 -23.54 30.83
CA PRO A 329 4.27 -23.93 31.15
C PRO A 329 4.89 -24.80 30.06
N MET A 330 5.95 -24.30 29.41
CA MET A 330 6.67 -25.01 28.34
C MET A 330 8.18 -25.05 28.54
N ASP A 331 8.77 -26.24 28.38
CA ASP A 331 10.23 -26.40 28.35
C ASP A 331 10.77 -26.15 26.94
N ILE A 332 11.99 -25.64 26.88
CA ILE A 332 12.62 -25.16 25.65
C ILE A 332 13.91 -25.89 25.40
N PHE A 333 14.11 -26.28 24.16
CA PHE A 333 15.27 -27.01 23.70
C PHE A 333 15.92 -26.16 22.62
N VAL A 334 17.16 -25.72 22.89
CA VAL A 334 17.94 -24.95 21.92
C VAL A 334 19.08 -25.84 21.44
N THR A 335 19.13 -26.08 20.13
CA THR A 335 20.14 -26.90 19.48
C THR A 335 21.06 -26.02 18.66
N ILE A 336 22.32 -25.90 19.09
CA ILE A 336 23.38 -25.16 18.42
C ILE A 336 24.50 -26.15 18.09
N ASN A 337 24.96 -26.20 16.84
CA ASN A 337 26.03 -27.11 16.40
C ASN A 337 25.79 -28.57 16.84
N ASP A 338 24.57 -29.08 16.61
CA ASP A 338 24.11 -30.42 17.00
C ASP A 338 24.10 -30.71 18.51
N GLN A 339 24.29 -29.70 19.36
CA GLN A 339 24.19 -29.82 20.81
C GLN A 339 22.90 -29.20 21.32
N THR A 340 22.02 -30.03 21.88
CA THR A 340 20.74 -29.60 22.45
C THR A 340 20.87 -29.32 23.95
N THR A 341 20.50 -28.10 24.35
CA THR A 341 20.37 -27.71 25.76
C THR A 341 18.90 -27.52 26.10
N LYS A 342 18.47 -28.12 27.22
CA LYS A 342 17.13 -27.94 27.77
C LYS A 342 17.11 -26.76 28.76
N TYR A 343 16.16 -25.87 28.60
CA TYR A 343 15.83 -24.77 29.49
C TYR A 343 14.42 -24.97 30.03
N ASN A 344 14.28 -24.87 31.35
CA ASN A 344 12.99 -25.00 32.00
C ASN A 344 12.18 -23.72 31.84
N TYR A 345 10.87 -23.83 31.65
CA TYR A 345 9.93 -22.70 31.51
C TYR A 345 10.17 -21.57 32.52
N GLU A 346 10.44 -21.92 33.79
CA GLU A 346 10.60 -20.96 34.88
C GLU A 346 11.72 -19.94 34.64
N LEU A 347 12.69 -20.23 33.77
CA LEU A 347 13.76 -19.31 33.41
C LEU A 347 13.27 -18.12 32.57
N PHE A 348 12.12 -18.24 31.91
CA PHE A 348 11.56 -17.23 31.00
C PHE A 348 10.40 -16.44 31.63
N GLN A 349 10.03 -16.75 32.88
CA GLN A 349 8.98 -16.00 33.60
C GLN A 349 9.38 -14.55 33.86
N ASN A 350 8.39 -13.67 34.00
CA ASN A 350 8.58 -12.21 34.18
C ASN A 350 9.39 -11.57 33.06
N ASN A 351 9.17 -12.00 31.82
CA ASN A 351 9.82 -11.44 30.64
C ASN A 351 11.34 -11.68 30.60
N ASN A 352 11.84 -12.68 31.35
CA ASN A 352 13.27 -13.00 31.40
C ASN A 352 13.76 -13.56 30.06
N ARG A 353 14.97 -13.15 29.69
CA ARG A 353 15.69 -13.68 28.52
C ARG A 353 16.79 -14.66 28.93
N VAL A 354 17.02 -15.68 28.11
CA VAL A 354 18.18 -16.56 28.20
C VAL A 354 19.14 -16.23 27.08
N ILE A 355 20.39 -15.95 27.42
CA ILE A 355 21.44 -15.58 26.46
C ILE A 355 22.34 -16.79 26.19
N PHE A 356 22.69 -17.00 24.92
CA PHE A 356 23.63 -18.03 24.49
C PHE A 356 24.70 -17.47 23.56
N ASP A 357 25.85 -18.13 23.57
CA ASP A 357 26.96 -17.86 22.64
C ASP A 357 26.58 -18.38 21.24
N ALA A 358 26.63 -17.49 20.27
CA ALA A 358 26.32 -17.73 18.86
C ALA A 358 27.52 -17.43 17.94
N LYS A 359 28.72 -17.24 18.50
CA LYS A 359 29.91 -16.88 17.72
C LYS A 359 30.22 -17.93 16.65
N GLY A 360 30.11 -17.53 15.39
CA GLY A 360 30.36 -18.40 14.24
C GLY A 360 29.25 -19.41 13.95
N VAL A 361 28.10 -19.30 14.62
CA VAL A 361 26.90 -20.09 14.36
C VAL A 361 26.15 -19.46 13.19
N LYS A 362 25.84 -20.25 12.16
CA LYS A 362 25.06 -19.79 10.99
C LYS A 362 23.57 -19.99 11.16
N SER A 363 23.18 -20.99 11.95
CA SER A 363 21.80 -21.29 12.26
C SER A 363 21.73 -22.14 13.51
N PHE A 364 20.60 -22.08 14.20
CA PHE A 364 20.31 -22.95 15.34
C PHE A 364 18.82 -23.28 15.40
N TYR A 365 18.48 -24.35 16.08
CA TYR A 365 17.11 -24.84 16.16
C TYR A 365 16.55 -24.61 17.57
N ILE A 366 15.30 -24.17 17.66
CA ILE A 366 14.57 -24.03 18.91
C ILE A 366 13.35 -24.93 18.84
N GLU A 367 13.08 -25.64 19.93
CA GLU A 367 11.88 -26.45 20.10
C GLU A 367 11.25 -26.16 21.48
N GLY A 368 9.94 -25.91 21.52
CA GLY A 368 9.15 -25.79 22.72
C GLY A 368 8.22 -26.97 22.90
N LYS A 369 8.29 -27.59 24.08
CA LYS A 369 7.42 -28.71 24.46
C LYS A 369 6.58 -28.33 25.69
N PRO A 370 5.24 -28.34 25.57
CA PRO A 370 4.36 -28.17 26.72
C PRO A 370 4.64 -29.23 27.79
N ARG A 371 4.65 -28.83 29.07
CA ARG A 371 4.75 -29.81 30.18
C ARG A 371 3.46 -30.58 30.42
N PHE A 372 2.33 -30.00 30.02
CA PHE A 372 0.99 -30.56 30.20
C PHE A 372 0.25 -30.59 28.87
N PRO A 373 0.64 -31.48 27.93
CA PRO A 373 0.11 -31.53 26.56
C PRO A 373 -1.38 -31.91 26.46
N GLU A 374 -2.01 -32.24 27.59
CA GLU A 374 -3.42 -32.62 27.72
C GLU A 374 -4.32 -31.41 28.03
N GLN A 375 -3.74 -30.26 28.39
CA GLN A 375 -4.43 -29.02 28.71
C GLN A 375 -4.33 -28.08 27.50
N LEU A 376 -5.21 -28.25 26.52
CA LEU A 376 -5.38 -27.31 25.41
C LEU A 376 -6.39 -26.22 25.81
N ASP A 377 -6.39 -25.09 25.11
CA ASP A 377 -7.51 -24.14 25.17
C ASP A 377 -8.81 -24.73 24.57
N GLU A 378 -9.91 -23.97 24.58
CA GLU A 378 -11.22 -24.44 24.09
C GLU A 378 -11.20 -24.82 22.59
N ASP A 379 -10.26 -24.26 21.82
CA ASP A 379 -10.10 -24.45 20.38
C ASP A 379 -9.02 -25.49 20.03
N GLY A 380 -8.30 -26.02 21.02
CA GLY A 380 -7.30 -27.07 20.83
C GLY A 380 -5.89 -26.54 20.56
N TYR A 381 -5.57 -25.31 20.97
CA TYR A 381 -4.31 -24.62 20.71
C TYR A 381 -3.46 -24.34 21.97
N TYR A 382 -2.20 -23.95 21.71
CA TYR A 382 -1.26 -23.37 22.67
C TYR A 382 -0.76 -22.03 22.12
N PRO A 383 -1.25 -20.89 22.62
CA PRO A 383 -0.75 -19.60 22.19
C PRO A 383 0.64 -19.36 22.80
N VAL A 384 1.68 -19.43 21.97
CA VAL A 384 3.07 -19.26 22.37
C VAL A 384 3.80 -18.37 21.39
N MET A 385 4.49 -17.37 21.93
CA MET A 385 5.44 -16.53 21.22
C MET A 385 6.86 -16.82 21.72
N ILE A 386 7.77 -17.18 20.81
CA ILE A 386 9.20 -17.25 21.10
C ILE A 386 9.85 -16.04 20.45
N TYR A 387 10.50 -15.20 21.25
CA TYR A 387 11.27 -14.08 20.75
C TYR A 387 12.76 -14.41 20.69
N VAL A 388 13.42 -14.00 19.61
CA VAL A 388 14.86 -14.20 19.39
C VAL A 388 15.47 -12.87 18.97
N GLY A 389 16.54 -12.42 19.63
CA GLY A 389 17.12 -11.12 19.31
C GLY A 389 18.45 -10.83 20.00
N ASP A 390 18.97 -9.63 19.78
CA ASP A 390 20.19 -9.15 20.45
C ASP A 390 19.97 -9.05 21.97
N PRO A 391 20.87 -9.62 22.81
CA PRO A 391 20.80 -9.46 24.26
C PRO A 391 20.69 -8.01 24.77
N ASP A 392 21.30 -7.07 24.06
CA ASP A 392 21.34 -5.65 24.42
C ASP A 392 20.16 -4.84 23.83
N ALA A 393 19.31 -5.48 23.02
CA ALA A 393 18.10 -4.85 22.49
C ALA A 393 17.13 -4.43 23.61
N PRO A 394 16.47 -3.27 23.52
CA PRO A 394 15.36 -2.95 24.41
C PRO A 394 14.28 -4.03 24.32
N VAL A 395 13.60 -4.27 25.44
CA VAL A 395 12.43 -5.14 25.48
C VAL A 395 11.23 -4.29 25.08
N TYR A 396 10.69 -4.52 23.90
CA TYR A 396 9.39 -3.96 23.54
C TYR A 396 8.31 -4.85 24.16
N GLU A 397 7.54 -4.27 25.07
CA GLU A 397 6.24 -4.81 25.46
C GLU A 397 5.25 -4.16 24.50
N ASP A 398 4.89 -4.86 23.41
CA ASP A 398 3.73 -4.43 22.64
C ASP A 398 2.52 -4.51 23.57
N GLU A 399 2.00 -3.36 23.98
CA GLU A 399 0.73 -3.25 24.72
C GLU A 399 -0.45 -3.70 23.85
N ASP A 400 -0.24 -3.84 22.53
CA ASP A 400 -1.22 -4.26 21.52
C ASP A 400 -0.81 -5.58 20.84
N ASP A 401 -0.25 -6.53 21.58
CA ASP A 401 -0.02 -7.91 21.11
C ASP A 401 -1.37 -8.67 21.09
N TRP A 402 -2.29 -8.21 20.23
CA TRP A 402 -3.69 -8.66 20.09
C TRP A 402 -3.86 -10.18 19.89
N TYR A 403 -2.79 -10.89 19.57
CA TYR A 403 -2.77 -12.35 19.46
C TYR A 403 -2.88 -13.10 20.81
N LEU A 404 -2.61 -12.46 21.95
CA LEU A 404 -2.66 -13.12 23.27
C LEU A 404 -3.77 -12.63 24.18
N ASP A 405 -4.31 -11.43 23.96
CA ASP A 405 -5.32 -10.85 24.86
C ASP A 405 -6.78 -11.24 24.52
N GLU A 406 -7.04 -11.86 23.36
CA GLU A 406 -8.39 -12.29 22.94
C GLU A 406 -8.67 -13.81 23.05
N PHE A 407 -7.74 -14.62 23.60
CA PHE A 407 -7.90 -16.08 23.70
C PHE A 407 -8.03 -16.61 25.15
#